data_AF-A0A950RXZ2-F1
#
_entry.id   AF-A0A950RXZ2-F1
#
_cell.length_a   1.000
_cell.length_b   1.000
_cell.length_c   1.000
_cell.angle_alpha   90.00
_cell.angle_beta   90.00
_cell.angle_gamma   90.00
#
_symmetry.space_group_name_H-M   'P 1'
#
loop_
_entity.id
_entity.type
_entity.pdbx_description
1 polymer ?
#
loop_
_entity_poly.entity_id
_entity_poly.type
_entity_poly.pdbx_seq_one_letter_code
_entity_poly.pdbx_strand_id
1 'polypeptide(L)' 'MSVSASENPLTEHEVHQLTLYKWRYSLEAYGFDASQVRKLMFVKWLQVTQRVQP' A
#
# COMPACT_ATOMS: atom_id res chain seq x y z
N MET A 1 33.28 -8.44 8.74
CA MET A 1 32.06 -7.68 9.06
C MET A 1 30.90 -8.44 8.45
N SER A 2 30.17 -9.20 9.27
CA SER A 2 29.00 -9.95 8.82
C SER A 2 27.77 -9.11 9.12
N VAL A 3 27.10 -8.62 8.07
CA VAL A 3 25.82 -7.91 8.19
C VAL A 3 24.76 -8.97 8.52
N SER A 4 24.58 -9.26 9.80
CA SER A 4 23.62 -10.25 10.29
C SER A 4 22.38 -9.55 10.86
N ALA A 5 21.44 -9.22 9.97
CA ALA A 5 20.00 -9.19 10.18
C ALA A 5 19.34 -8.59 8.92
N SER A 6 18.27 -9.20 8.42
CA SER A 6 17.30 -8.64 7.44
C SER A 6 17.58 -8.69 5.93
N GLU A 7 18.12 -9.77 5.39
CA GLU A 7 18.00 -10.09 3.94
C GLU A 7 16.84 -11.04 3.62
N ASN A 8 15.72 -10.96 4.37
CA ASN A 8 14.48 -11.55 3.88
C ASN A 8 13.79 -10.48 3.02
N PRO A 9 13.75 -10.64 1.69
CA PRO A 9 12.95 -9.75 0.87
C PRO A 9 11.50 -9.84 1.33
N LEU A 10 10.86 -8.68 1.48
CA LEU A 10 9.45 -8.60 1.86
C LEU A 10 8.63 -9.52 0.95
N THR A 11 7.74 -10.31 1.56
CA THR A 11 6.76 -11.07 0.80
C THR A 11 5.86 -10.14 0.00
N GLU A 12 5.29 -10.62 -1.10
CA GLU A 12 4.35 -9.82 -1.91
C GLU A 12 3.20 -9.25 -1.06
N HIS A 13 2.75 -10.03 -0.06
CA HIS A 13 1.73 -9.58 0.89
C HIS A 13 2.20 -8.39 1.73
N GLU A 14 3.41 -8.44 2.28
CA GLU A 14 3.98 -7.35 3.07
C GLU A 14 4.23 -6.10 2.22
N VAL A 15 4.73 -6.26 0.99
CA VAL A 15 4.87 -5.16 0.02
C VAL A 15 3.51 -4.52 -0.27
N HIS A 16 2.47 -5.34 -0.45
CA HIS A 16 1.11 -4.86 -0.67
C HIS A 16 0.57 -4.08 0.54
N GLN A 17 0.72 -4.60 1.76
CA GLN A 17 0.29 -3.90 2.98
C GLN A 17 1.02 -2.57 3.17
N LEU A 18 2.33 -2.54 2.96
CA LEU A 18 3.12 -1.31 3.02
C LEU A 18 2.72 -0.30 1.95
N THR A 19 2.38 -0.77 0.76
CA THR A 19 1.88 0.08 -0.33
C THR A 19 0.56 0.73 0.06
N LEU A 20 -0.39 -0.05 0.61
CA LEU A 20 -1.66 0.49 1.09
C LEU A 20 -1.47 1.50 2.23
N TYR A 21 -0.58 1.20 3.18
CA TYR A 21 -0.26 2.11 4.26
C TYR A 21 0.31 3.43 3.74
N LYS A 22 1.29 3.36 2.83
CA LYS A 22 1.91 4.54 2.21
C LYS A 22 0.87 5.39 1.48
N TRP A 23 -0.03 4.77 0.73
CA TRP A 23 -1.08 5.49 0.02
C TRP A 23 -2.05 6.20 0.97
N ARG A 24 -2.51 5.52 2.02
CA ARG A 24 -3.35 6.12 3.04
C ARG A 24 -2.67 7.35 3.67
N TYR A 25 -1.42 7.18 4.11
CA TYR A 25 -0.65 8.25 4.72
C TYR A 25 -0.45 9.44 3.77
N SER A 26 -0.13 9.19 2.50
CA SER A 26 0.01 10.26 1.51
C SER A 26 -1.30 11.03 1.34
N LEU A 27 -2.44 10.34 1.25
CA LEU A 27 -3.74 11.00 1.12
C LEU A 27 -4.08 11.84 2.36
N GLU A 28 -3.85 11.31 3.56
CA GLU A 28 -4.04 12.07 4.80
C GLU A 28 -3.13 13.31 4.85
N ALA A 29 -1.86 13.17 4.42
CA ALA A 29 -0.90 14.28 4.35
C ALA A 29 -1.29 15.35 3.31
N TYR A 30 -2.01 14.97 2.24
CA TYR A 30 -2.59 15.92 1.29
C TYR A 30 -3.86 16.62 1.82
N GLY A 31 -4.32 16.29 3.02
CA GLY A 31 -5.47 16.92 3.67
C GLY A 31 -6.82 16.29 3.33
N PHE A 32 -6.85 15.09 2.73
CA PHE A 32 -8.11 14.38 2.52
C PHE A 32 -8.67 13.89 3.86
N ASP A 33 -9.98 14.07 4.04
CA ASP A 33 -10.66 13.54 5.23
C ASP A 33 -10.79 12.00 5.16
N ALA A 34 -11.09 11.37 6.30
CA ALA A 34 -11.15 9.92 6.40
C ALA A 34 -12.18 9.27 5.44
N SER A 35 -13.27 9.96 5.11
CA SER A 35 -14.27 9.45 4.17
C SER A 35 -13.77 9.50 2.72
N GLN A 36 -13.05 10.56 2.36
CA GLN A 36 -12.41 10.73 1.06
C GLN A 36 -11.28 9.72 0.88
N VAL A 37 -10.42 9.54 1.89
CA VAL A 37 -9.33 8.55 1.89
C VAL A 37 -9.89 7.14 1.66
N ARG A 38 -10.95 6.74 2.38
CA ARG A 38 -11.60 5.43 2.18
C ARG A 38 -12.09 5.23 0.75
N LYS A 39 -12.76 6.24 0.17
CA LYS A 39 -13.25 6.17 -1.22
C LYS A 39 -12.11 6.03 -2.22
N LEU A 40 -11.06 6.83 -2.07
CA LEU A 40 -9.90 6.81 -2.97
C LEU A 40 -9.12 5.50 -2.88
N MET A 41 -8.90 4.99 -1.66
CA MET A 41 -8.29 3.68 -1.42
C MET A 41 -9.11 2.54 -2.03
N PHE A 42 -10.44 2.60 -1.95
CA PHE A 42 -11.32 1.62 -2.60
C PHE A 42 -11.21 1.63 -4.13
N VAL A 43 -11.25 2.81 -4.76
CA VAL A 43 -11.07 2.94 -6.22
C VAL A 43 -9.71 2.40 -6.65
N LYS A 44 -8.67 2.72 -5.88
CA LYS A 44 -7.32 2.22 -6.11
C LYS A 44 -7.22 0.70 -5.97
N TRP A 45 -7.88 0.11 -4.98
CA TRP A 45 -7.97 -1.33 -4.81
C TRP A 45 -8.68 -2.01 -5.98
N LEU A 46 -9.80 -1.44 -6.47
CA LEU A 46 -10.49 -1.94 -7.67
C LEU A 46 -9.59 -1.91 -8.91
N GLN A 47 -8.84 -0.82 -9.12
CA GLN A 47 -7.91 -0.73 -10.25
C GLN A 47 -6.78 -1.76 -10.19
N VAL A 48 -6.24 -2.01 -9.00
CA VAL A 48 -5.18 -3.00 -8.80
C VAL A 48 -5.72 -4.41 -9.02
N THR A 49 -6.89 -4.74 -8.45
CA THR A 49 -7.49 -6.07 -8.60
C THR A 49 -7.95 -6.37 -10.03
N GLN A 50 -8.44 -5.38 -10.78
CA GLN A 50 -8.77 -5.55 -12.20
C GLN A 50 -7.54 -5.75 -13.09
N ARG A 51 -6.39 -5.15 -12.76
CA ARG A 51 -5.14 -5.39 -13.49
C ARG A 51 -4.52 -6.76 -13.24
N VAL A 52 -4.95 -7.44 -12.18
CA VAL A 52 -4.46 -8.77 -11.77
C VAL A 52 -5.39 -9.89 -12.25
N GLN A 53 -6.50 -9.56 -12.95
CA GLN A 53 -7.29 -10.57 -13.66
C GLN A 53 -6.52 -11.07 -14.91
N PRO A 54 -6.26 -12.39 -15.02
CA PRO A 54 -5.54 -12.98 -16.15
C PRO A 54 -6.35 -12.92 -17.46
#